data_AF-A0A6V7U0B4-F1
#
_entry.id   AF-A0A6V7U0B4-F1
#
_cell.length_a   1.000
_cell.length_b   1.000
_cell.length_c   1.000
_cell.angle_alpha   90.00
_cell.angle_beta   90.00
_cell.angle_gamma   90.00
#
_symmetry.space_group_name_H-M   'P 1'
#
loop_
_entity.id
_entity.type
_entity.pdbx_description
1 polymer ?
#
loop_
_entity_poly.entity_id
_entity_poly.type
_entity_poly.pdbx_seq_one_letter_code
_entity_poly.pdbx_strand_id
1 'polypeptide(L)'
;MSDNQAVKFFDYLKINKVELNSNHIEYICRIAISTKNPTIVEPLVDMPDFINRSLPLLAMLYETLALIYGKNEQLDKLEWLWKFILDRKRHRGRDFGHFRFALNRIAHFYRCANTRLPRELSTILSRLDNNTLIFKKEKEERKL
;
A
#
# COMPACT_ATOMS: atom_id res chain seq x y z
N MET A 1 16.53 11.76 10.09
CA MET A 1 15.78 12.99 10.44
C MET A 1 15.41 12.86 11.90
N SER A 2 15.60 13.90 12.70
CA SER A 2 14.98 13.90 14.03
C SER A 2 13.46 14.00 13.86
N ASP A 3 12.68 13.42 14.78
CA ASP A 3 11.21 13.42 14.73
C ASP A 3 10.64 14.83 14.52
N ASN A 4 11.35 15.84 15.05
CA ASN A 4 10.97 17.25 14.95
C ASN A 4 11.11 17.85 13.54
N GLN A 5 11.95 17.29 12.67
CA GLN A 5 12.10 17.75 11.28
C GLN A 5 11.00 17.19 10.37
N ALA A 6 10.61 15.92 10.57
CA ALA A 6 9.53 15.30 9.80
C ALA A 6 8.19 16.00 10.08
N VAL A 7 7.89 16.29 11.36
CA VAL A 7 6.70 17.04 11.77
C VAL A 7 6.67 18.42 11.12
N LYS A 8 7.78 19.18 11.18
CA LYS A 8 7.87 20.50 10.54
C LYS A 8 7.65 20.45 9.03
N PHE A 9 8.13 19.40 8.35
CA PHE A 9 7.91 19.22 6.92
C PHE A 9 6.43 18.98 6.60
N PHE A 10 5.76 18.09 7.34
CA PHE A 10 4.33 17.85 7.15
C PHE A 10 3.48 19.05 7.51
N ASP A 11 3.81 19.77 8.58
CA ASP A 11 3.15 21.03 8.93
C ASP A 11 3.31 22.07 7.83
N TYR A 12 4.50 22.18 7.24
CA TYR A 12 4.74 23.06 6.10
C TYR A 12 3.87 22.69 4.90
N LEU A 13 3.81 21.40 4.52
CA LEU A 13 2.94 20.95 3.42
C LEU A 13 1.48 21.29 3.71
N LYS A 14 1.04 21.11 4.96
CA LYS A 14 -0.34 21.36 5.39
C LYS A 14 -0.70 22.83 5.35
N ILE A 15 0.15 23.69 5.92
CA ILE A 15 -0.04 25.16 5.94
C ILE A 15 -0.12 25.69 4.51
N ASN A 16 0.74 25.19 3.62
CA ASN A 16 0.81 25.64 2.23
C ASN A 16 -0.15 24.90 1.28
N LYS A 17 -1.01 23.99 1.80
CA LYS A 17 -1.95 23.18 1.00
C LYS A 17 -1.28 22.47 -0.19
N VAL A 18 -0.07 21.96 0.04
CA VAL A 18 0.68 21.26 -1.01
C VAL A 18 0.17 19.84 -1.13
N GLU A 19 -0.30 19.49 -2.32
CA GLU A 19 -0.64 18.11 -2.68
C GLU A 19 0.54 17.41 -3.36
N LEU A 20 0.80 16.17 -2.96
CA LEU A 20 1.81 15.32 -3.56
C LEU A 20 1.20 14.55 -4.74
N ASN A 21 1.69 14.85 -5.94
CA ASN A 21 1.31 14.13 -7.16
C ASN A 21 2.04 12.78 -7.27
N SER A 22 1.77 12.04 -8.36
CA SER A 22 2.38 10.73 -8.64
C SER A 22 3.90 10.75 -8.66
N ASN A 23 4.52 11.78 -9.24
CA ASN A 23 5.97 11.86 -9.38
C ASN A 23 6.63 12.07 -8.02
N HIS A 24 6.03 12.91 -7.16
CA HIS A 24 6.51 13.11 -5.79
C HIS A 24 6.45 11.81 -4.99
N ILE A 25 5.32 11.10 -5.07
CA ILE A 25 5.14 9.82 -4.37
C ILE A 25 6.08 8.75 -4.89
N GLU A 26 6.26 8.64 -6.20
CA GLU A 26 7.21 7.68 -6.78
C GLU A 26 8.64 7.96 -6.29
N TYR A 27 9.06 9.22 -6.27
CA TYR A 27 10.38 9.60 -5.79
C TYR A 27 10.59 9.25 -4.31
N ILE A 28 9.61 9.54 -3.46
CA ILE A 28 9.64 9.21 -2.03
C ILE A 28 9.72 7.68 -1.82
N CYS A 29 8.90 6.91 -2.54
CA CYS A 29 8.93 5.45 -2.51
C CYS A 29 10.30 4.90 -2.92
N ARG A 30 10.91 5.44 -3.98
CA ARG A 30 12.26 5.04 -4.43
C ARG A 30 13.32 5.28 -3.36
N ILE A 31 13.29 6.43 -2.68
CA ILE A 31 14.21 6.73 -1.56
C ILE A 31 13.99 5.73 -0.41
N ALA A 32 12.74 5.49 -0.02
CA ALA A 32 12.43 4.57 1.06
C ALA A 32 12.92 3.14 0.77
N ILE A 33 12.77 2.68 -0.47
CA ILE A 33 13.25 1.36 -0.91
C ILE A 33 14.79 1.31 -0.91
N SER A 34 15.47 2.32 -1.45
CA SER A 34 16.94 2.33 -1.56
C SER A 34 17.61 2.39 -0.18
N THR A 35 17.00 3.13 0.75
CA THR A 35 17.47 3.25 2.14
C THR A 35 16.94 2.15 3.05
N LYS A 36 16.02 1.30 2.56
CA LYS A 36 15.28 0.29 3.35
C LYS A 36 14.61 0.87 4.60
N ASN A 37 14.24 2.15 4.55
CA ASN A 37 13.71 2.86 5.70
C ASN A 37 12.20 3.09 5.56
N PRO A 38 11.36 2.35 6.32
CA PRO A 38 9.90 2.49 6.22
C PRO A 38 9.39 3.81 6.81
N THR A 39 10.14 4.46 7.72
CA THR A 39 9.70 5.69 8.40
C THR A 39 9.54 6.88 7.45
N ILE A 40 10.06 6.78 6.23
CA ILE A 40 9.88 7.77 5.17
C ILE A 40 8.44 7.73 4.62
N VAL A 41 7.81 6.56 4.63
CA VAL A 41 6.51 6.29 3.98
C VAL A 41 5.38 6.09 5.00
N GLU A 42 5.69 5.59 6.21
CA GLU A 42 4.72 5.42 7.30
C GLU A 42 3.85 6.67 7.54
N PRO A 43 4.38 7.91 7.63
CA PRO A 43 3.54 9.08 7.87
C PRO A 43 2.57 9.40 6.71
N LEU A 44 2.94 9.07 5.48
CA LEU A 44 2.12 9.33 4.29
C LEU A 44 0.91 8.41 4.20
N VAL A 45 1.01 7.19 4.74
CA VAL A 45 -0.15 6.30 4.82
C VAL A 45 -1.13 6.75 5.90
N ASP A 46 -0.64 7.36 6.99
CA ASP A 46 -1.48 7.89 8.07
C ASP A 46 -2.15 9.23 7.72
N MET A 47 -1.58 9.98 6.78
CA MET A 47 -2.08 11.29 6.35
C MET A 47 -2.49 11.31 4.87
N PRO A 48 -3.57 10.59 4.47
CA PRO A 48 -3.95 10.43 3.07
C PRO A 48 -4.44 11.72 2.39
N ASP A 49 -4.65 12.79 3.15
CA ASP A 49 -5.06 14.08 2.61
C ASP A 49 -3.96 14.72 1.75
N PHE A 50 -2.68 14.42 2.00
CA PHE A 50 -1.56 14.90 1.17
C PHE A 50 -1.49 14.29 -0.22
N ILE A 51 -2.17 13.17 -0.47
CA ILE A 51 -2.20 12.47 -1.77
C ILE A 51 -3.57 12.55 -2.43
N ASN A 52 -4.38 13.56 -2.06
CA ASN A 52 -5.75 13.74 -2.51
C ASN A 52 -6.59 12.44 -2.39
N ARG A 53 -6.30 11.64 -1.36
CA ARG A 53 -6.94 10.33 -1.09
C ARG A 53 -6.92 9.35 -2.26
N SER A 54 -6.04 9.55 -3.24
CA SER A 54 -5.91 8.73 -4.45
C SER A 54 -5.59 7.26 -4.12
N LEU A 55 -6.48 6.34 -4.49
CA LEU A 55 -6.30 4.90 -4.23
C LEU A 55 -5.06 4.32 -4.93
N PRO A 56 -4.74 4.66 -6.20
CA PRO A 56 -3.49 4.25 -6.82
C PRO A 56 -2.23 4.68 -6.05
N LEU A 57 -2.18 5.94 -5.61
CA LEU A 57 -1.01 6.46 -4.86
C LEU A 57 -0.90 5.79 -3.49
N LEU A 58 -2.03 5.61 -2.81
CA LEU A 58 -2.06 4.92 -1.52
C LEU A 58 -1.62 3.45 -1.67
N ALA A 59 -2.03 2.78 -2.74
CA ALA A 59 -1.59 1.42 -3.05
C ALA A 59 -0.07 1.35 -3.29
N MET A 60 0.51 2.34 -3.96
CA MET A 60 1.96 2.44 -4.15
C MET A 60 2.71 2.58 -2.82
N LEU A 61 2.20 3.40 -1.89
CA LEU A 61 2.78 3.55 -0.56
C LEU A 61 2.73 2.21 0.22
N TYR A 62 1.58 1.53 0.22
CA TYR A 62 1.45 0.23 0.88
C TYR A 62 2.30 -0.86 0.24
N GLU A 63 2.41 -0.89 -1.09
CA GLU A 63 3.30 -1.83 -1.77
C GLU A 63 4.76 -1.60 -1.36
N THR A 64 5.16 -0.33 -1.24
CA THR A 64 6.50 0.06 -0.80
C THR A 64 6.75 -0.38 0.65
N LEU A 65 5.80 -0.16 1.57
CA LEU A 65 5.90 -0.65 2.94
C LEU A 65 5.98 -2.18 3.00
N ALA A 66 5.14 -2.88 2.24
CA ALA A 66 5.18 -4.35 2.16
C ALA A 66 6.55 -4.86 1.69
N LEU A 67 7.15 -4.18 0.70
CA LEU A 67 8.50 -4.49 0.22
C LEU A 67 9.56 -4.29 1.30
N ILE A 68 9.53 -3.16 2.00
CA ILE A 68 10.54 -2.81 3.01
C ILE A 68 10.42 -3.74 4.23
N TYR A 69 9.21 -3.88 4.80
CA TYR A 69 8.98 -4.76 5.95
C TYR A 69 9.34 -6.21 5.64
N GLY A 70 8.99 -6.71 4.45
CA GLY A 70 9.33 -8.07 4.05
C GLY A 70 10.81 -8.29 3.87
N LYS A 71 11.54 -7.34 3.27
CA LYS A 71 13.01 -7.40 3.16
C LYS A 71 13.74 -7.29 4.50
N ASN A 72 13.10 -6.66 5.48
CA ASN A 72 13.62 -6.54 6.85
C ASN A 72 13.10 -7.66 7.77
N GLU A 73 12.41 -8.67 7.22
CA GLU A 73 11.85 -9.82 7.96
C GLU A 73 10.89 -9.43 9.10
N GLN A 74 10.24 -8.27 8.99
CA GLN A 74 9.32 -7.73 9.99
C GLN A 74 7.89 -8.29 9.78
N LEU A 75 7.69 -9.57 10.08
CA LEU A 75 6.39 -10.24 9.90
C LEU A 75 5.24 -9.56 10.67
N ASP A 76 5.48 -9.08 11.90
CA ASP A 76 4.47 -8.38 12.70
C ASP A 76 4.00 -7.09 12.01
N LYS A 77 4.92 -6.37 11.37
CA LYS A 77 4.61 -5.16 10.60
C LYS A 77 3.87 -5.49 9.31
N LEU A 78 4.20 -6.60 8.66
CA LEU A 78 3.40 -7.12 7.53
C LEU A 78 1.99 -7.51 7.97
N GLU A 79 1.85 -8.11 9.17
CA GLU A 79 0.56 -8.47 9.73
C GLU A 79 -0.30 -7.24 9.98
N TRP A 80 0.26 -6.25 10.66
CA TRP A 80 -0.38 -4.96 10.87
C TRP A 80 -0.79 -4.32 9.53
N LEU A 81 0.11 -4.33 8.54
CA LEU A 81 -0.12 -3.67 7.26
C LEU A 81 -1.31 -4.28 6.49
N TRP A 82 -1.40 -5.61 6.37
CA TRP A 82 -2.55 -6.20 5.65
C TRP A 82 -3.86 -5.97 6.40
N LYS A 83 -3.87 -6.02 7.74
CA LYS A 83 -5.05 -5.69 8.54
C LYS A 83 -5.47 -4.23 8.35
N PHE A 84 -4.51 -3.31 8.35
CA PHE A 84 -4.75 -1.89 8.14
C PHE A 84 -5.34 -1.59 6.75
N ILE A 85 -4.80 -2.22 5.70
CA ILE A 85 -5.35 -2.12 4.33
C ILE A 85 -6.81 -2.60 4.30
N LEU A 86 -7.14 -3.68 5.02
CA LEU A 86 -8.50 -4.23 5.09
C LEU A 86 -9.45 -3.41 5.93
N ASP A 87 -8.99 -2.79 7.01
CA ASP A 87 -9.83 -1.91 7.81
C ASP A 87 -10.25 -0.69 6.97
N ARG A 88 -9.32 -0.07 6.25
CA ARG A 88 -9.63 1.02 5.32
C ARG A 88 -10.53 0.61 4.15
N LYS A 89 -10.53 -0.66 3.75
CA LYS A 89 -11.49 -1.20 2.77
C LYS A 89 -12.94 -1.04 3.23
N ARG A 90 -13.21 -1.31 4.51
CA ARG A 90 -14.57 -1.22 5.08
C ARG A 90 -15.15 0.19 4.93
N HIS A 91 -14.28 1.20 4.83
CA HIS A 91 -14.66 2.60 4.72
C HIS A 91 -14.64 3.18 3.29
N ARG A 92 -14.08 2.48 2.28
CA ARG A 92 -13.86 3.05 0.92
C ARG A 92 -14.53 2.29 -0.25
N GLY A 93 -15.38 1.30 0.03
CA GLY A 93 -16.21 0.66 -1.00
C GLY A 93 -15.51 -0.41 -1.86
N ARG A 94 -15.99 -0.61 -3.11
CA ARG A 94 -15.67 -1.80 -3.94
C ARG A 94 -14.34 -1.75 -4.70
N ASP A 95 -13.64 -0.62 -4.76
CA ASP A 95 -12.43 -0.46 -5.58
C ASP A 95 -11.15 -0.92 -4.86
N PHE A 96 -11.16 -2.18 -4.45
CA PHE A 96 -10.07 -2.82 -3.70
C PHE A 96 -8.97 -3.39 -4.61
N GLY A 97 -9.16 -3.30 -5.94
CA GLY A 97 -8.24 -3.85 -6.94
C GLY A 97 -6.84 -3.21 -6.88
N HIS A 98 -6.76 -1.92 -6.55
CA HIS A 98 -5.49 -1.19 -6.44
C HIS A 98 -4.53 -1.81 -5.42
N PHE A 99 -5.04 -2.39 -4.34
CA PHE A 99 -4.21 -2.96 -3.26
C PHE A 99 -3.74 -4.39 -3.53
N ARG A 100 -4.14 -4.99 -4.66
CA ARG A 100 -3.81 -6.39 -4.99
C ARG A 100 -2.30 -6.64 -4.98
N PHE A 101 -1.51 -5.73 -5.54
CA PHE A 101 -0.05 -5.88 -5.58
C PHE A 101 0.57 -5.87 -4.18
N ALA A 102 0.16 -4.94 -3.32
CA ALA A 102 0.60 -4.89 -1.93
C ALA A 102 0.25 -6.19 -1.17
N LEU A 103 -0.99 -6.67 -1.28
CA LEU A 103 -1.42 -7.89 -0.59
C LEU A 103 -0.72 -9.15 -1.11
N ASN A 104 -0.54 -9.27 -2.43
CA ASN A 104 0.21 -10.38 -3.02
C ASN A 104 1.67 -10.37 -2.58
N ARG A 105 2.27 -9.18 -2.45
CA ARG A 105 3.64 -9.00 -1.95
C ARG A 105 3.75 -9.41 -0.48
N ILE A 106 2.79 -9.02 0.37
CA ILE A 106 2.72 -9.50 1.76
C ILE A 106 2.64 -11.02 1.79
N ALA A 107 1.76 -11.64 0.99
CA ALA A 107 1.62 -13.09 0.93
C ALA A 107 2.87 -13.81 0.38
N HIS A 108 3.66 -13.16 -0.46
CA HIS A 108 4.96 -13.65 -0.88
C HIS A 108 5.93 -13.74 0.32
N PHE A 109 6.01 -12.70 1.13
CA PHE A 109 6.92 -12.69 2.29
C PHE A 109 6.53 -13.70 3.39
N TYR A 110 5.23 -13.92 3.63
CA TYR A 110 4.81 -15.04 4.51
C TYR A 110 5.33 -16.40 4.01
N ARG A 111 5.27 -16.64 2.69
CA ARG A 111 5.80 -17.87 2.08
C ARG A 111 7.32 -17.96 2.18
N CYS A 112 8.03 -16.86 1.91
CA CYS A 112 9.48 -16.80 2.07
C CYS A 112 9.94 -17.11 3.50
N ALA A 113 9.18 -16.66 4.50
CA ALA A 113 9.42 -16.94 5.91
C ALA A 113 8.93 -18.33 6.37
N ASN A 114 8.53 -19.22 5.45
CA ASN A 114 7.92 -20.52 5.75
C ASN A 114 6.77 -20.46 6.78
N THR A 115 6.07 -19.32 6.81
CA THR A 115 4.99 -19.07 7.76
C THR A 115 3.64 -19.22 7.08
N ARG A 116 2.67 -19.78 7.80
CA ARG A 116 1.31 -19.95 7.27
C ARG A 116 0.68 -18.60 6.97
N LEU A 117 0.19 -18.43 5.74
CA LEU A 117 -0.59 -17.26 5.37
C LEU A 117 -1.91 -17.22 6.17
N PRO A 118 -2.29 -16.06 6.77
CA PRO A 118 -3.56 -15.93 7.47
C PRO A 118 -4.75 -16.26 6.57
N ARG A 119 -5.73 -17.01 7.10
CA ARG A 119 -6.91 -17.47 6.33
C ARG A 119 -7.71 -16.33 5.73
N GLU A 120 -7.86 -15.22 6.47
CA GLU A 120 -8.55 -14.03 5.99
C GLU A 120 -7.86 -13.43 4.78
N LEU A 121 -6.54 -13.22 4.87
CA LEU A 121 -5.73 -12.70 3.77
C LEU A 121 -5.80 -13.63 2.55
N SER A 122 -5.69 -14.95 2.75
CA SER A 122 -5.86 -15.94 1.68
C SER A 122 -7.23 -15.83 0.98
N THR A 123 -8.31 -15.74 1.76
CA THR A 123 -9.68 -15.61 1.25
C THR A 123 -9.84 -14.36 0.38
N ILE A 124 -9.24 -13.24 0.81
CA ILE A 124 -9.32 -11.96 0.09
C ILE A 124 -8.54 -12.01 -1.22
N LEU A 125 -7.36 -12.61 -1.23
CA LEU A 125 -6.57 -12.78 -2.45
C LEU A 125 -7.32 -13.62 -3.48
N SER A 126 -7.93 -14.73 -3.07
CA SER A 126 -8.76 -15.54 -3.98
C SER A 126 -9.93 -14.76 -4.59
N ARG A 127 -10.58 -13.88 -3.80
CA ARG A 127 -11.66 -13.01 -4.32
C ARG A 127 -11.13 -11.98 -5.32
N LEU A 128 -9.95 -11.41 -5.09
CA LEU A 128 -9.32 -10.45 -6.00
C LEU A 128 -8.90 -11.10 -7.33
N ASP A 129 -8.42 -12.33 -7.28
CA ASP A 129 -8.05 -13.09 -8.48
C ASP A 129 -9.29 -13.46 -9.32
N ASN A 130 -10.38 -13.87 -8.68
CA ASN A 130 -11.64 -14.20 -9.36
C ASN A 130 -12.30 -12.98 -10.02
N ASN A 131 -12.29 -11.82 -9.35
CA ASN A 131 -12.83 -10.59 -9.95
C ASN A 131 -12.01 -10.14 -11.18
N THR A 132 -10.70 -10.37 -11.20
CA THR A 132 -9.85 -10.02 -12.35
C THR A 132 -10.22 -10.83 -13.59
N LEU A 133 -10.61 -12.09 -13.42
CA LEU A 133 -11.02 -12.97 -14.54
C LEU A 133 -12.35 -12.52 -15.16
N ILE A 134 -13.29 -12.04 -14.34
CA ILE A 134 -14.59 -11.53 -14.80
C ILE A 134 -14.40 -10.25 -15.62
N PHE A 135 -13.63 -9.27 -15.11
CA PHE A 135 -13.38 -8.02 -15.84
C PHE A 135 -12.59 -8.21 -17.15
N LYS A 136 -11.73 -9.23 -17.24
CA LYS A 136 -11.03 -9.55 -18.50
C LYS A 136 -12.00 -10.11 -19.55
N LYS A 137 -12.89 -11.04 -19.18
CA LYS A 137 -13.92 -11.59 -20.07
C LYS A 137 -14.86 -10.50 -20.61
N GLU A 138 -15.39 -9.64 -19.73
CA GLU A 138 -16.30 -8.57 -20.15
C GLU A 138 -15.65 -7.54 -21.09
N LYS A 139 -14.33 -7.32 -20.98
CA LYS A 139 -13.58 -6.40 -21.84
C LYS A 139 -13.23 -7.01 -23.20
N GLU A 140 -13.10 -8.33 -23.28
CA GLU A 140 -12.95 -9.08 -24.53
C GLU A 140 -14.28 -9.15 -25.29
N GLU A 141 -15.40 -9.37 -24.58
CA GLU A 141 -16.74 -9.41 -25.17
C GLU A 141 -17.22 -8.04 -25.71
N ARG A 142 -16.72 -6.91 -25.15
CA ARG A 142 -17.04 -5.56 -25.64
C ARG A 142 -16.15 -5.05 -26.79
N LYS A 143 -15.19 -5.87 -27.24
CA LYS A 143 -14.29 -5.56 -28.36
C LYS A 143 -14.62 -6.34 -29.64
N LEU A 144 -15.71 -7.10 -29.62
CA LEU A 144 -16.37 -7.76 -30.76
C LEU A 144 -17.68 -7.03 -31.07
#